data_AF-W1W7R2-F1
#
_entry.id   AF-W1W7R2-F1
#
_cell.length_a   1.000
_cell.length_b   1.000
_cell.length_c   1.000
_cell.angle_alpha   90.00
_cell.angle_beta   90.00
_cell.angle_gamma   90.00
#
_symmetry.space_group_name_H-M   'P 1'
#
loop_
_entity.id
_entity.type
_entity.pdbx_description
1 polymer ?
#
loop_
_entity_poly.entity_id
_entity_poly.type
_entity_poly.pdbx_seq_one_letter_code
_entity_poly.pdbx_strand_id
1 'polypeptide(L)'
;LQNVLERGSPTVANDVLRMLKRLFDYAVVRGMIEVNPAISFSSKDAGGKEQGRKRALTREELVMFFKALRKGRGISRENELTFKIILALGVRKMELCAAEWSEFNLDEKVWHFPADRAKNGEEIDIPLADPVIEWIKEIRLFAGNSRWLIPARRGRTTSHVSRRALKNI
;
A
#
# COMPACT_ATOMS: atom_id res chain seq x y z
N LEU A 1 -5.45 -20.50 16.70
CA LEU A 1 -4.15 -20.49 15.98
C LEU A 1 -4.06 -21.66 14.99
N GLN A 2 -4.33 -22.89 15.44
CA GLN A 2 -4.37 -24.10 14.60
C GLN A 2 -5.24 -23.95 13.34
N ASN A 3 -6.49 -23.48 13.47
CA ASN A 3 -7.37 -23.23 12.32
C ASN A 3 -6.82 -22.26 11.26
N VAL A 4 -5.88 -21.36 11.62
CA VAL A 4 -5.25 -20.43 10.66
C VAL A 4 -4.11 -21.12 9.90
N LEU A 5 -3.41 -22.03 10.58
CA LEU A 5 -2.36 -22.85 9.98
C LEU A 5 -2.96 -23.87 9.00
N GLU A 6 -4.08 -24.51 9.37
CA GLU A 6 -4.82 -25.43 8.50
C GLU A 6 -5.32 -24.76 7.21
N ARG A 7 -5.57 -23.44 7.26
CA ARG A 7 -5.95 -22.63 6.09
C ARG A 7 -4.75 -22.19 5.23
N GLY A 8 -3.53 -22.68 5.52
CA GLY A 8 -2.33 -22.38 4.74
C GLY A 8 -1.86 -20.92 4.82
N SER A 9 -2.11 -20.23 5.94
CA SER A 9 -1.78 -18.80 6.12
C SER A 9 -0.74 -18.57 7.24
N PRO A 10 0.52 -18.98 7.04
CA PRO A 10 1.56 -18.93 8.08
C PRO A 10 1.84 -17.52 8.61
N THR A 11 1.95 -16.52 7.74
CA THR A 11 2.15 -15.13 8.17
C THR A 11 1.00 -14.64 9.06
N VAL A 12 -0.23 -14.99 8.71
CA VAL A 12 -1.41 -14.61 9.52
C VAL A 12 -1.37 -15.30 10.89
N ALA A 13 -0.92 -16.54 10.97
CA ALA A 13 -0.74 -17.22 12.25
C ALA A 13 0.31 -16.53 13.14
N ASN A 14 1.43 -16.08 12.56
CA ASN A 14 2.44 -15.29 13.27
C ASN A 14 1.90 -13.93 13.74
N ASP A 15 1.10 -13.25 12.91
CA ASP A 15 0.47 -11.99 13.29
C ASP A 15 -0.51 -12.16 14.46
N VAL A 16 -1.30 -13.26 14.45
CA VAL A 16 -2.19 -13.60 15.56
C VAL A 16 -1.39 -13.83 16.85
N LEU A 17 -0.30 -14.60 16.79
CA LEU A 17 0.55 -14.82 17.97
C LEU A 17 1.14 -13.50 18.48
N ARG A 18 1.63 -12.64 17.58
CA ARG A 18 2.18 -11.31 17.93
C ARG A 18 1.13 -10.43 18.60
N MET A 19 -0.12 -10.48 18.12
CA MET A 19 -1.23 -9.73 18.70
C MET A 19 -1.62 -10.26 20.08
N LEU A 20 -1.68 -11.58 20.26
CA LEU A 20 -1.94 -12.22 21.55
C LEU A 20 -0.87 -11.84 22.59
N LYS A 21 0.40 -11.91 22.21
CA LYS A 21 1.51 -11.49 23.09
C LYS A 21 1.32 -10.06 23.58
N ARG A 22 1.10 -9.12 22.65
CA ARG A 22 0.88 -7.69 22.98
C ARG A 22 -0.35 -7.47 23.85
N LEU A 23 -1.45 -8.19 23.59
CA LEU A 23 -2.66 -8.10 24.39
C LEU A 23 -2.40 -8.52 25.85
N PHE A 24 -1.71 -9.64 26.04
CA PHE A 24 -1.40 -10.13 27.39
C PHE A 24 -0.30 -9.32 28.07
N ASP A 25 0.68 -8.80 27.33
CA ASP A 25 1.66 -7.84 27.87
C ASP A 25 0.95 -6.59 28.41
N TYR A 26 -0.04 -6.07 27.68
CA TYR A 26 -0.87 -4.97 28.14
C TYR A 26 -1.64 -5.32 29.43
N ALA A 27 -2.21 -6.53 29.52
CA ALA A 27 -2.90 -7.00 30.72
C ALA A 27 -1.96 -7.13 31.94
N VAL A 28 -0.72 -7.59 31.74
CA VAL A 28 0.32 -7.65 32.77
C VAL A 28 0.68 -6.26 33.28
N VAL A 29 0.94 -5.30 32.38
CA VAL A 29 1.26 -3.90 32.75
C VAL A 29 0.13 -3.25 33.56
N ARG A 30 -1.11 -3.67 33.34
CA ARG A 30 -2.28 -3.18 34.08
C ARG A 30 -2.60 -3.96 35.35
N GLY A 31 -1.80 -4.97 35.70
CA GLY A 31 -2.00 -5.82 36.86
C GLY A 31 -3.23 -6.73 36.78
N MET A 32 -3.79 -6.95 35.59
CA MET A 32 -4.96 -7.82 35.40
C MET A 32 -4.59 -9.31 35.48
N ILE A 33 -3.37 -9.62 35.07
CA ILE A 33 -2.75 -10.94 35.15
C ILE A 33 -1.29 -10.77 35.57
N GLU A 34 -0.72 -11.77 36.22
CA GLU A 34 0.67 -11.69 36.69
C GLU A 34 1.68 -11.99 35.58
N VAL A 35 1.35 -12.90 34.67
CA VAL A 35 2.26 -13.38 33.63
C VAL A 35 1.54 -13.48 32.30
N ASN A 36 2.25 -13.16 31.22
CA ASN A 36 1.75 -13.34 29.86
C ASN A 36 1.74 -14.84 29.49
N PRO A 37 0.56 -15.48 29.30
CA PRO A 37 0.48 -16.91 28.96
C PRO A 37 1.02 -17.24 27.58
N ALA A 38 1.15 -16.25 26.69
CA ALA A 38 1.67 -16.43 25.34
C ALA A 38 3.21 -16.31 25.27
N ILE A 39 3.90 -15.99 26.37
CA ILE A 39 5.32 -15.62 26.36
C ILE A 39 6.24 -16.68 25.75
N SER A 40 6.01 -17.96 26.09
CA SER A 40 6.84 -19.09 25.69
C SER A 40 6.67 -19.50 24.23
N PHE A 41 5.58 -19.07 23.58
CA PHE A 41 5.32 -19.40 22.18
C PHE A 41 6.19 -18.56 21.25
N SER A 42 6.73 -19.17 20.21
CA SER A 42 7.56 -18.53 19.21
C SER A 42 6.90 -18.63 17.83
N SER A 43 7.51 -18.03 16.81
CA SER A 43 7.05 -18.22 15.44
C SER A 43 7.07 -19.69 15.01
N LYS A 44 7.91 -20.54 15.62
CA LYS A 44 7.91 -22.00 15.35
C LYS A 44 6.62 -22.68 15.79
N ASP A 45 5.98 -22.17 16.83
CA ASP A 45 4.71 -22.67 17.38
C ASP A 45 3.49 -22.06 16.66
N ALA A 46 3.76 -21.22 15.65
CA ALA A 46 2.78 -20.59 14.80
C ALA A 46 3.08 -20.86 13.32
N GLY A 47 3.35 -19.83 12.52
CA GLY A 47 3.52 -19.92 11.08
C GLY A 47 4.93 -20.26 10.59
N GLY A 48 5.87 -20.49 11.50
CA GLY A 48 7.28 -20.70 11.19
C GLY A 48 7.97 -19.43 10.71
N LYS A 49 9.11 -19.63 10.02
CA LYS A 49 9.94 -18.53 9.49
C LYS A 49 9.23 -17.87 8.30
N GLU A 50 8.91 -16.58 8.43
CA GLU A 50 8.37 -15.81 7.31
C GLU A 50 9.42 -15.65 6.21
N GLN A 51 9.03 -15.97 4.98
CA GLN A 51 9.86 -15.76 3.81
C GLN A 51 9.28 -14.62 2.99
N GLY A 52 10.07 -13.56 2.80
CA GLY A 52 9.73 -12.49 1.88
C GLY A 52 9.64 -13.04 0.45
N ARG A 53 8.70 -12.51 -0.34
CA ARG A 53 8.65 -12.83 -1.77
C ARG A 53 9.90 -12.26 -2.45
N LYS A 54 10.64 -13.10 -3.17
CA LYS A 54 11.85 -12.71 -3.93
C LYS A 54 11.57 -12.38 -5.39
N ARG A 55 10.40 -12.76 -5.90
CA ARG A 55 10.05 -12.61 -7.32
C ARG A 55 9.61 -11.17 -7.62
N ALA A 56 10.24 -10.56 -8.60
CA ALA A 56 9.79 -9.34 -9.28
C ALA A 56 9.27 -9.69 -10.68
N LEU A 57 8.51 -8.76 -11.30
CA LEU A 57 8.07 -8.92 -12.69
C LEU A 57 9.26 -8.72 -13.63
N THR A 58 9.38 -9.57 -14.65
CA THR A 58 10.34 -9.32 -15.74
C THR A 58 9.84 -8.21 -16.66
N ARG A 59 10.70 -7.73 -17.56
CA ARG A 59 10.32 -6.71 -18.55
C ARG A 59 9.19 -7.20 -19.46
N GLU A 60 9.26 -8.46 -19.88
CA GLU A 60 8.26 -9.10 -20.73
C GLU A 60 6.92 -9.20 -20.00
N GLU A 61 6.96 -9.59 -18.72
CA GLU A 61 5.77 -9.64 -17.86
C GLU A 61 5.17 -8.25 -17.63
N LEU A 62 5.99 -7.20 -17.47
CA LEU A 62 5.52 -5.82 -17.38
C LEU A 62 4.82 -5.38 -18.67
N VAL A 63 5.37 -5.71 -19.84
CA VAL A 63 4.73 -5.43 -21.13
C VAL A 63 3.39 -6.15 -21.24
N MET A 64 3.33 -7.43 -20.85
CA MET A 64 2.07 -8.20 -20.82
C MET A 64 1.07 -7.59 -19.84
N PHE A 65 1.52 -7.19 -18.65
CA PHE A 65 0.70 -6.56 -17.63
C PHE A 65 0.07 -5.25 -18.15
N PHE A 66 0.85 -4.35 -18.76
CA PHE A 66 0.29 -3.12 -19.32
C PHE A 66 -0.64 -3.37 -20.51
N LYS A 67 -0.39 -4.40 -21.32
CA LYS A 67 -1.34 -4.81 -22.38
C LYS A 67 -2.66 -5.31 -21.79
N ALA A 68 -2.59 -6.11 -20.72
CA ALA A 68 -3.75 -6.63 -20.02
C ALA A 68 -4.56 -5.51 -19.35
N LEU A 69 -3.88 -4.57 -18.67
CA LEU A 69 -4.53 -3.40 -18.06
C LEU A 69 -5.36 -2.60 -19.06
N ARG A 70 -4.83 -2.36 -20.27
CA ARG A 70 -5.54 -1.62 -21.33
C ARG A 70 -6.77 -2.35 -21.87
N LYS A 71 -6.75 -3.69 -21.88
CA LYS A 71 -7.83 -4.53 -22.42
C LYS A 71 -8.82 -5.01 -21.35
N GLY A 72 -8.48 -4.83 -20.08
CA GLY A 72 -9.26 -5.32 -18.95
C GLY A 72 -10.59 -4.59 -18.83
N ARG A 73 -11.70 -5.35 -18.88
CA ARG A 73 -13.03 -4.80 -18.63
C ARG A 73 -13.12 -4.29 -17.19
N GLY A 74 -13.62 -3.07 -16.99
CA GLY A 74 -13.81 -2.46 -15.66
C GLY A 74 -12.62 -1.67 -15.10
N ILE A 75 -11.47 -1.68 -15.78
CA ILE A 75 -10.31 -0.85 -15.42
C ILE A 75 -10.48 0.54 -16.06
N SER A 76 -10.60 1.59 -15.24
CA SER A 76 -10.62 2.97 -15.75
C SER A 76 -9.23 3.42 -16.18
N ARG A 77 -9.18 4.41 -17.08
CA ARG A 77 -7.92 5.02 -17.50
C ARG A 77 -7.12 5.58 -16.32
N GLU A 78 -7.78 6.22 -15.36
CA GLU A 78 -7.19 6.66 -14.09
C GLU A 78 -6.44 5.53 -13.36
N ASN A 79 -7.03 4.34 -13.28
CA ASN A 79 -6.41 3.18 -12.62
C ASN A 79 -5.20 2.67 -13.42
N GLU A 80 -5.29 2.66 -14.76
CA GLU A 80 -4.15 2.30 -15.62
C GLU A 80 -2.96 3.24 -15.36
N LEU A 81 -3.19 4.56 -15.35
CA LEU A 81 -2.16 5.57 -15.09
C LEU A 81 -1.60 5.42 -13.67
N THR A 82 -2.45 5.18 -12.68
CA THR A 82 -2.04 4.91 -11.29
C THR A 82 -1.04 3.75 -11.22
N PHE A 83 -1.33 2.61 -11.88
CA PHE A 83 -0.41 1.48 -11.90
C PHE A 83 0.92 1.81 -12.58
N LYS A 84 0.90 2.59 -13.67
CA LYS A 84 2.13 3.04 -14.34
C LYS A 84 2.99 3.90 -13.43
N ILE A 85 2.39 4.86 -12.73
CA ILE A 85 3.10 5.76 -11.82
C ILE A 85 3.71 4.98 -10.64
N ILE A 86 2.93 4.07 -10.01
CA ILE A 86 3.44 3.21 -8.93
C ILE A 86 4.66 2.41 -9.39
N LEU A 87 4.60 1.80 -10.58
CA LEU A 87 5.68 0.99 -11.10
C LEU A 87 6.90 1.82 -11.53
N ALA A 88 6.69 3.04 -12.02
CA ALA A 88 7.77 3.92 -12.44
C ALA A 88 8.50 4.56 -11.27
N LEU A 89 7.78 4.95 -10.21
CA LEU A 89 8.37 5.60 -9.03
C LEU A 89 8.75 4.63 -7.91
N GLY A 90 8.26 3.38 -7.95
CA GLY A 90 8.54 2.38 -6.91
C GLY A 90 7.88 2.68 -5.56
N VAL A 91 6.93 3.60 -5.51
CA VAL A 91 6.24 4.04 -4.29
C VAL A 91 5.18 3.04 -3.84
N ARG A 92 4.80 3.08 -2.55
CA ARG A 92 3.73 2.21 -2.08
C ARG A 92 2.40 2.73 -2.61
N LYS A 93 1.52 1.80 -2.98
CA LYS A 93 0.18 2.15 -3.51
C LYS A 93 -0.58 3.15 -2.64
N MET A 94 -0.51 3.00 -1.31
CA MET A 94 -1.27 3.86 -0.40
C MET A 94 -0.67 5.26 -0.28
N GLU A 95 0.64 5.40 -0.52
CA GLU A 95 1.32 6.70 -0.51
C GLU A 95 0.86 7.52 -1.72
N LEU A 96 0.91 6.92 -2.92
CA LEU A 96 0.42 7.58 -4.14
C LEU A 96 -1.09 7.83 -4.11
N CYS A 97 -1.88 6.83 -3.67
CA CYS A 97 -3.33 7.01 -3.60
C CYS A 97 -3.73 8.16 -2.66
N ALA A 98 -2.95 8.43 -1.61
CA ALA A 98 -3.22 9.51 -0.69
C ALA A 98 -2.51 10.82 -1.05
N ALA A 99 -1.80 10.91 -2.19
CA ALA A 99 -1.03 12.10 -2.56
C ALA A 99 -1.94 13.27 -2.94
N GLU A 100 -1.61 14.46 -2.46
CA GLU A 100 -2.27 15.72 -2.85
C GLU A 100 -1.54 16.42 -4.00
N TRP A 101 -2.27 17.22 -4.79
CA TRP A 101 -1.67 17.96 -5.90
C TRP A 101 -0.59 18.94 -5.46
N SER A 102 -0.72 19.51 -4.26
CA SER A 102 0.24 20.45 -3.68
C SER A 102 1.61 19.84 -3.39
N GLU A 103 1.71 18.50 -3.38
CA GLU A 103 2.97 17.80 -3.16
C GLU A 103 3.83 17.72 -4.45
N PHE A 104 3.24 17.98 -5.62
CA PHE A 104 3.92 17.81 -6.90
C PHE A 104 4.36 19.16 -7.46
N ASN A 105 5.67 19.37 -7.53
CA ASN A 105 6.27 20.44 -8.33
C ASN A 105 6.63 19.88 -9.72
N LEU A 106 5.73 20.08 -10.69
CA LEU A 106 5.94 19.55 -12.06
C LEU A 106 6.98 20.32 -12.86
N ASP A 107 7.28 21.57 -12.48
CA ASP A 107 8.29 22.41 -13.14
C ASP A 107 9.70 21.96 -12.72
N GLU A 108 9.89 21.73 -11.42
CA GLU A 108 11.14 21.15 -10.88
C GLU A 108 11.23 19.63 -11.07
N LYS A 109 10.14 19.00 -11.52
CA LYS A 109 10.03 17.55 -11.73
C LYS A 109 10.23 16.75 -10.45
N VAL A 110 9.66 17.21 -9.34
CA VAL A 110 9.78 16.57 -8.03
C VAL A 110 8.41 16.37 -7.39
N TRP A 111 8.24 15.24 -6.73
CA TRP A 111 7.17 15.02 -5.76
C TRP A 111 7.75 15.06 -4.34
N HIS A 112 7.34 16.07 -3.57
CA HIS A 112 7.72 16.24 -2.18
C HIS A 112 6.82 15.38 -1.30
N PHE A 113 7.34 14.24 -0.85
CA PHE A 113 6.57 13.31 -0.03
C PHE A 113 6.77 13.62 1.47
N PRO A 114 5.71 14.03 2.19
CA PRO A 114 5.82 14.52 3.57
C PRO A 114 6.12 13.41 4.58
N ALA A 115 6.91 13.76 5.60
CA ALA A 115 7.34 12.88 6.68
C ALA A 115 6.18 12.19 7.41
N ASP A 116 5.08 12.92 7.65
CA ASP A 116 3.91 12.41 8.37
C ASP A 116 3.25 11.19 7.69
N ARG A 117 3.44 11.06 6.37
CA ARG A 117 2.92 9.92 5.59
C ARG A 117 4.02 8.93 5.19
N ALA A 118 5.28 9.29 5.40
CA ALA A 118 6.38 8.38 5.18
C ALA A 118 6.42 7.32 6.27
N LYS A 119 6.55 6.05 5.85
CA LYS A 119 6.63 4.91 6.78
C LYS A 119 7.76 5.06 7.81
N ASN A 120 8.81 5.81 7.46
CA ASN A 120 10.00 6.00 8.29
C ASN A 120 10.02 7.36 9.00
N GLY A 121 9.02 8.23 8.79
CA GLY A 121 8.95 9.55 9.41
C GLY A 121 9.90 10.61 8.82
N GLU A 122 10.44 10.38 7.62
CA GLU A 122 11.36 11.31 6.93
C GLU A 122 10.73 11.83 5.64
N GLU A 123 10.93 13.11 5.34
CA GLU A 123 10.55 13.71 4.06
C GLU A 123 11.42 13.13 2.95
N ILE A 124 10.80 12.85 1.80
CA ILE A 124 11.50 12.26 0.66
C ILE A 124 11.10 13.01 -0.60
N ASP A 125 12.09 13.52 -1.32
CA ASP A 125 11.91 14.06 -2.65
C ASP A 125 12.02 12.94 -3.68
N ILE A 126 10.94 12.71 -4.42
CA ILE A 126 10.87 11.67 -5.45
C ILE A 126 10.97 12.35 -6.82
N PRO A 127 12.04 12.08 -7.61
CA PRO A 127 12.19 12.66 -8.93
C PRO A 127 11.16 12.08 -9.91
N LEU A 128 10.60 12.95 -10.76
CA LEU A 128 9.57 12.62 -11.73
C LEU A 128 10.18 12.53 -13.14
N ALA A 129 10.17 11.35 -13.72
CA ALA A 129 10.54 11.18 -15.12
C ALA A 129 9.48 11.81 -16.05
N ASP A 130 9.88 12.26 -17.25
CA ASP A 130 8.97 12.92 -18.19
C ASP A 130 7.67 12.14 -18.48
N PRO A 131 7.70 10.80 -18.69
CA PRO A 131 6.47 10.04 -18.88
C PRO A 131 5.53 10.10 -17.66
N VAL A 132 6.09 10.17 -16.45
CA VAL A 132 5.31 10.25 -15.21
C VAL A 132 4.59 11.59 -15.11
N ILE A 133 5.27 12.68 -15.48
CA ILE A 133 4.69 14.03 -15.51
C ILE A 133 3.50 14.06 -16.48
N GLU A 134 3.65 13.47 -17.66
CA GLU A 134 2.55 13.39 -18.63
C GLU A 134 1.38 12.56 -18.11
N TRP A 135 1.64 11.44 -17.42
CA TRP A 135 0.58 10.66 -16.78
C TRP A 135 -0.12 11.42 -15.64
N ILE A 136 0.62 12.19 -14.85
CA ILE A 136 0.05 13.04 -13.78
C ILE A 136 -0.85 14.13 -14.38
N LYS A 137 -0.40 14.78 -15.47
CA LYS A 137 -1.22 15.76 -16.20
C LYS A 137 -2.49 15.11 -16.76
N GLU A 138 -2.38 13.90 -17.32
CA GLU A 138 -3.53 13.16 -17.83
C GLU A 138 -4.52 12.81 -16.69
N ILE A 139 -4.02 12.40 -15.51
CA ILE A 139 -4.86 12.16 -14.33
C ILE A 139 -5.67 13.41 -13.95
N ARG A 140 -5.08 14.60 -14.06
CA ARG A 140 -5.73 15.86 -13.70
C ARG A 140 -7.03 16.11 -14.48
N LEU A 141 -7.09 15.64 -15.72
CA LEU A 141 -8.28 15.74 -16.57
C LEU A 141 -9.49 14.98 -15.99
N PHE A 142 -9.24 13.94 -15.19
CA PHE A 142 -10.30 13.14 -14.58
C PHE A 142 -10.61 13.56 -13.14
N ALA A 143 -9.66 14.22 -12.46
CA ALA A 143 -9.74 14.54 -11.04
C ALA A 143 -10.68 15.73 -10.71
N GLY A 144 -11.00 16.59 -11.68
CA GLY A 144 -11.80 17.79 -11.45
C GLY A 144 -11.20 18.71 -10.38
N ASN A 145 -12.00 19.16 -9.41
CA ASN A 145 -11.57 20.03 -8.30
C ASN A 145 -11.10 19.25 -7.05
N SER A 146 -10.74 17.97 -7.19
CA SER A 146 -10.22 17.16 -6.08
C SER A 146 -8.87 17.70 -5.59
N ARG A 147 -8.66 17.77 -4.28
CA ARG A 147 -7.32 18.00 -3.68
C ARG A 147 -6.36 16.84 -3.90
N TRP A 148 -6.90 15.64 -4.06
CA TRP A 148 -6.13 14.40 -4.20
C TRP A 148 -5.79 14.16 -5.67
N LEU A 149 -4.58 13.65 -5.91
CA LEU A 149 -4.11 13.16 -7.21
C LEU A 149 -5.06 12.07 -7.73
N ILE A 150 -5.44 11.11 -6.88
CA ILE A 150 -6.30 9.98 -7.23
C ILE A 150 -7.58 10.01 -6.36
N PRO A 151 -8.65 10.72 -6.80
CA PRO A 151 -9.88 10.81 -6.03
C PRO A 151 -10.61 9.47 -5.93
N ALA A 152 -11.33 9.26 -4.83
CA ALA A 152 -12.24 8.13 -4.72
C ALA A 152 -13.42 8.26 -5.70
N ARG A 153 -13.86 7.14 -6.29
CA ARG A 153 -15.05 7.10 -7.17
C ARG A 153 -16.33 7.57 -6.49
N ARG A 154 -16.46 7.42 -5.16
CA ARG A 154 -17.52 8.01 -4.32
C ARG A 154 -16.86 9.00 -3.36
N GLY A 155 -17.28 10.26 -3.37
CA GLY A 155 -16.69 11.31 -2.54
C GLY A 155 -15.42 11.94 -3.12
N ARG A 156 -15.48 12.32 -4.41
CA ARG A 156 -14.36 12.90 -5.19
C ARG A 156 -13.71 14.11 -4.51
N THR A 157 -14.46 14.87 -3.73
CA THR A 157 -13.98 16.10 -3.08
C THR A 157 -13.45 15.87 -1.67
N THR A 158 -13.87 14.79 -0.99
CA THR A 158 -13.65 14.60 0.45
C THR A 158 -12.68 13.46 0.76
N SER A 159 -12.43 12.54 -0.18
CA SER A 159 -11.70 11.30 0.09
C SER A 159 -10.85 10.82 -1.09
N HIS A 160 -9.71 10.23 -0.76
CA HIS A 160 -8.86 9.52 -1.71
C HIS A 160 -9.24 8.04 -1.83
N VAL A 161 -8.71 7.33 -2.84
CA VAL A 161 -8.98 5.90 -3.03
C VAL A 161 -8.63 5.11 -1.76
N SER A 162 -9.66 4.53 -1.14
CA SER A 162 -9.52 3.79 0.12
C SER A 162 -8.95 2.39 -0.12
N ARG A 163 -8.35 1.81 0.93
CA ARG A 163 -7.77 0.45 0.93
C ARG A 163 -8.75 -0.64 0.45
N ARG A 164 -10.06 -0.39 0.51
CA ARG A 164 -11.14 -1.34 0.17
C ARG A 164 -11.57 -1.28 -1.30
N ALA A 165 -11.44 -0.13 -1.96
CA ALA A 165 -11.91 0.07 -3.33
C ALA A 165 -11.08 -0.72 -4.38
N LEU A 166 -9.82 -1.03 -4.06
CA LEU A 166 -8.89 -1.77 -4.92
C LEU A 166 -8.78 -3.27 -4.59
N LYS A 167 -9.60 -3.81 -3.67
CA LYS A 167 -9.66 -5.26 -3.40
C LYS A 167 -10.55 -6.03 -4.38
N ASN A 168 -11.39 -5.32 -5.14
CA ASN A 168 -12.41 -5.88 -6.03
C ASN A 168 -12.07 -5.71 -7.53
N ILE A 169 -10.78 -5.50 -7.84
CA ILE A 169 -10.19 -5.55 -9.19
C ILE A 169 -9.15 -6.65 -9.15
#